data_AF-K7G5E1-F1
#
_entry.id   AF-K7G5E1-F1
#
_cell.length_a   1.000
_cell.length_b   1.000
_cell.length_c   1.000
_cell.angle_alpha   90.00
_cell.angle_beta   90.00
_cell.angle_gamma   90.00
#
_symmetry.space_group_name_H-M   'P 1'
#
loop_
_entity.id
_entity.type
_entity.pdbx_description
1 polymer ?
#
loop_
_entity_poly.entity_id
_entity_poly.type
_entity_poly.pdbx_seq_one_letter_code
_entity_poly.pdbx_strand_id
1 'polypeptide(L)'
;MALVEKIASAAGSPVSLVKHIPNSLAIYIPKSRLAFGDEKPDVQELNQKLWSREQAAMFFNDVLKVESNFSRLSPSVLQGFTCAAANEMETERFQQLAQAMKQKNVKLGEDQLSCLVKRVTLNGIPKDLDDYPKDMLLFLSPSDYAGTGSCQQYVRNVGEANIDLLQRDSPQRKQLLSDALACLNIPDTGVSEEHAEVLGHLVCDLGEEYIRSSGGSLLLQLNQCQSFTPGQEEAIRDVIRNGSTPFGPPSKWSASTLHELRGLFHIFDRSILQKIPQAVLTPWLKSFVHDLPLPREQLAAMVQNLLPSRRKRAAECPPDKNITEAVVMDELMPIYYTPEELQACLQGVTLVEHLAQMSHYPFTDQQLAVLKKKLDELYPNGYPDKVIRNLGAIASLVTFDEIKKWNLTSADTLAFLPSNEPPNDQAAFIITKYISLGNPLNVTALNAIGTRYICLLTEPQLQMIDPDTLKRANSLDPSACPQATKDILYPKAKQAFADKRSQLPAYYLVLDTGMMS
;
A
#
# COMPACT_ATOMS: atom_id res chain seq x y z
N MET A 1 -12.48 14.12 -6.99
CA MET A 1 -13.67 13.23 -7.05
C MET A 1 -14.90 13.98 -7.55
N ALA A 2 -15.47 14.95 -6.83
CA ALA A 2 -16.70 15.67 -7.25
C ALA A 2 -16.65 16.34 -8.64
N LEU A 3 -15.49 16.82 -9.09
CA LEU A 3 -15.31 17.37 -10.44
C LEU A 3 -15.43 16.30 -11.53
N VAL A 4 -14.87 15.10 -11.29
CA VAL A 4 -14.91 13.97 -12.22
C VAL A 4 -16.33 13.49 -12.42
N GLU A 5 -17.12 13.41 -11.36
CA GLU A 5 -18.53 13.02 -11.44
C GLU A 5 -19.39 14.02 -12.20
N LYS A 6 -19.11 15.32 -12.06
CA LYS A 6 -19.79 16.37 -12.85
C LYS A 6 -19.49 16.21 -14.34
N ILE A 7 -18.21 16.03 -14.70
CA ILE A 7 -17.79 15.80 -16.09
C ILE A 7 -18.40 14.50 -16.63
N ALA A 8 -18.32 13.40 -15.86
CA ALA A 8 -18.88 12.11 -16.23
C ALA A 8 -20.42 12.09 -16.30
N SER A 9 -21.10 13.00 -15.61
CA SER A 9 -22.56 13.15 -15.71
C SER A 9 -22.98 14.04 -16.87
N ALA A 10 -22.13 14.98 -17.29
CA ALA A 10 -22.34 15.83 -18.46
C ALA A 10 -21.95 15.13 -19.77
N ALA A 11 -20.99 14.20 -19.72
CA ALA A 11 -20.59 13.39 -20.85
C ALA A 11 -21.68 12.37 -21.19
N GLY A 12 -22.26 12.49 -22.39
CA GLY A 12 -23.28 11.56 -22.90
C GLY A 12 -22.72 10.22 -23.38
N SER A 13 -21.39 10.09 -23.52
CA SER A 13 -20.74 8.86 -23.94
C SER A 13 -19.31 8.71 -23.40
N PRO A 14 -18.73 7.49 -23.40
CA PRO A 14 -17.36 7.24 -23.00
C PRO A 14 -16.32 8.03 -23.81
N VAL A 15 -16.50 8.14 -25.14
CA VAL A 15 -15.60 8.93 -26.01
C VAL A 15 -15.60 10.40 -25.58
N SER A 16 -16.80 10.96 -25.36
CA SER A 16 -16.93 12.35 -24.89
C SER A 16 -16.31 12.53 -23.50
N LEU A 17 -16.49 11.56 -22.60
CA LEU A 17 -15.91 11.62 -21.26
C LEU A 17 -14.38 11.65 -21.32
N VAL A 18 -13.76 10.74 -22.07
CA VAL A 18 -12.30 10.69 -22.22
C VAL A 18 -11.78 12.00 -22.82
N LYS A 19 -12.46 12.57 -23.81
CA LYS A 19 -12.04 13.85 -24.42
C LYS A 19 -12.04 15.03 -23.44
N HIS A 20 -13.04 15.12 -22.55
CA HIS A 20 -13.22 16.29 -21.69
C HIS A 20 -12.58 16.17 -20.31
N ILE A 21 -12.22 14.96 -19.87
CA ILE A 21 -11.59 14.77 -18.56
C ILE A 21 -10.10 15.13 -18.58
N PRO A 22 -9.63 15.97 -17.65
CA PRO A 22 -8.21 16.22 -17.46
C PRO A 22 -7.43 14.94 -17.19
N ASN A 23 -6.22 14.82 -17.74
CA ASN A 23 -5.44 13.58 -17.69
C ASN A 23 -5.14 13.10 -16.27
N SER A 24 -4.85 14.03 -15.34
CA SER A 24 -4.59 13.74 -13.92
C SER A 24 -5.81 13.20 -13.17
N LEU A 25 -7.01 13.36 -13.73
CA LEU A 25 -8.26 12.95 -13.09
C LEU A 25 -8.85 11.66 -13.67
N ALA A 26 -8.26 11.13 -14.74
CA ALA A 26 -8.74 9.94 -15.43
C ALA A 26 -8.79 8.69 -14.52
N ILE A 27 -7.84 8.56 -13.60
CA ILE A 27 -7.77 7.46 -12.62
C ILE A 27 -9.00 7.37 -11.70
N TYR A 28 -9.74 8.48 -11.55
CA TYR A 28 -10.95 8.54 -10.71
C TYR A 28 -12.25 8.28 -11.49
N ILE A 29 -12.17 8.01 -12.79
CA ILE A 29 -13.36 7.67 -13.59
C ILE A 29 -13.90 6.31 -13.15
N PRO A 30 -15.19 6.19 -12.81
CA PRO A 30 -15.79 4.89 -12.56
C PRO A 30 -15.63 3.96 -13.76
N LYS A 31 -15.15 2.73 -13.55
CA LYS A 31 -14.89 1.73 -14.61
C LYS A 31 -16.10 1.53 -15.54
N SER A 32 -17.30 1.57 -14.98
CA SER A 32 -18.57 1.45 -15.72
C SER A 32 -18.81 2.54 -16.78
N ARG A 33 -18.12 3.68 -16.70
CA ARG A 33 -18.21 4.77 -17.68
C ARG A 33 -17.23 4.63 -18.85
N LEU A 34 -16.40 3.59 -18.84
CA LEU A 34 -15.32 3.36 -19.82
C LEU A 34 -15.59 2.17 -20.73
N ALA A 35 -16.80 1.61 -20.74
CA ALA A 35 -17.21 0.62 -21.72
C ALA A 35 -17.70 1.33 -23.00
N PHE A 36 -16.93 1.26 -24.09
CA PHE A 36 -17.20 2.01 -25.31
C PHE A 36 -18.31 1.37 -26.17
N GLY A 37 -18.50 0.04 -26.05
CA GLY A 37 -19.53 -0.66 -26.83
C GLY A 37 -19.26 -0.54 -28.33
N ASP A 38 -20.17 0.09 -29.06
CA ASP A 38 -20.04 0.31 -30.51
C ASP A 38 -19.26 1.59 -30.86
N GLU A 39 -18.97 2.46 -29.88
CA GLU A 39 -18.22 3.69 -30.12
C GLU A 39 -16.72 3.40 -30.30
N LYS A 40 -16.09 4.06 -31.28
CA LYS A 40 -14.65 3.90 -31.53
C LYS A 40 -13.85 4.79 -30.58
N PRO A 41 -12.94 4.23 -29.76
CA PRO A 41 -12.09 5.04 -28.88
C PRO A 41 -11.07 5.86 -29.68
N ASP A 42 -10.80 7.08 -29.22
CA ASP A 42 -9.66 7.87 -29.69
C ASP A 42 -8.39 7.45 -28.92
N VAL A 43 -7.52 6.71 -29.61
CA VAL A 43 -6.29 6.16 -29.03
C VAL A 43 -5.33 7.25 -28.58
N GLN A 44 -5.29 8.40 -29.28
CA GLN A 44 -4.40 9.49 -28.92
C GLN A 44 -4.82 10.14 -27.60
N GLU A 45 -6.13 10.28 -27.37
CA GLU A 45 -6.68 10.76 -26.09
C GLU A 45 -6.45 9.76 -24.95
N LEU A 46 -6.68 8.47 -25.19
CA LEU A 46 -6.46 7.42 -24.18
C LEU A 46 -4.99 7.34 -23.75
N ASN A 47 -4.07 7.46 -24.69
CA ASN A 47 -2.63 7.37 -24.43
C ASN A 47 -2.08 8.48 -23.52
N GLN A 48 -2.74 9.64 -23.47
CA GLN A 48 -2.32 10.77 -22.65
C GLN A 48 -2.73 10.65 -21.18
N LYS A 49 -3.49 9.61 -20.82
CA LYS A 49 -4.13 9.47 -19.51
C LYS A 49 -3.57 8.29 -18.74
N LEU A 50 -3.64 8.41 -17.41
CA LEU A 50 -3.32 7.32 -16.49
C LEU A 50 -4.61 6.57 -16.15
N TRP A 51 -4.55 5.26 -16.34
CA TRP A 51 -5.62 4.30 -16.14
C TRP A 51 -5.18 3.30 -15.08
N SER A 52 -6.11 2.81 -14.27
CA SER A 52 -5.88 1.58 -13.52
C SER A 52 -5.94 0.39 -14.49
N ARG A 53 -5.36 -0.74 -14.07
CA ARG A 53 -5.45 -2.01 -14.81
C ARG A 53 -6.88 -2.34 -15.20
N GLU A 54 -7.81 -2.22 -14.26
CA GLU A 54 -9.21 -2.57 -14.49
C GLU A 54 -9.95 -1.50 -15.30
N GLN A 55 -9.59 -0.22 -15.20
CA GLN A 55 -10.13 0.80 -16.11
C GLN A 55 -9.72 0.53 -17.55
N ALA A 56 -8.44 0.23 -17.78
CA ALA A 56 -7.92 -0.07 -19.11
C ALA A 56 -8.57 -1.33 -19.70
N ALA A 57 -8.81 -2.35 -18.86
CA ALA A 57 -9.49 -3.59 -19.28
C ALA A 57 -10.90 -3.35 -19.84
N MET A 58 -11.61 -2.30 -19.40
CA MET A 58 -12.97 -2.00 -19.88
C MET A 58 -13.04 -1.64 -21.37
N PHE A 59 -11.97 -1.08 -21.93
CA PHE A 59 -11.93 -0.60 -23.31
C PHE A 59 -10.82 -1.25 -24.15
N PHE A 60 -10.02 -2.14 -23.57
CA PHE A 60 -8.85 -2.72 -24.25
C PHE A 60 -9.21 -3.41 -25.56
N ASN A 61 -10.27 -4.22 -25.57
CA ASN A 61 -10.75 -4.91 -26.78
C ASN A 61 -11.19 -3.93 -27.86
N ASP A 62 -11.80 -2.80 -27.49
CA ASP A 62 -12.23 -1.78 -28.45
C ASP A 62 -11.04 -1.03 -29.05
N VAL A 63 -9.98 -0.83 -28.28
CA VAL A 63 -8.69 -0.30 -28.77
C VAL A 63 -8.04 -1.23 -29.78
N LEU A 64 -8.01 -2.55 -29.52
CA LEU A 64 -7.42 -3.54 -30.43
C LEU A 64 -8.12 -3.60 -31.80
N LYS A 65 -9.41 -3.22 -31.87
CA LYS A 65 -10.19 -3.14 -33.12
C LYS A 65 -9.81 -1.92 -33.97
N VAL A 66 -9.33 -0.84 -33.36
CA VAL A 66 -9.05 0.44 -34.05
C VAL A 66 -7.57 0.73 -34.27
N GLU A 67 -6.68 0.17 -33.44
CA GLU A 67 -5.23 0.32 -33.58
C GLU A 67 -4.57 -1.04 -33.80
N SER A 68 -3.89 -1.18 -34.94
CA SER A 68 -3.16 -2.39 -35.30
C SER A 68 -1.68 -2.34 -34.88
N ASN A 69 -1.13 -1.16 -34.63
CA ASN A 69 0.25 -0.98 -34.20
C ASN A 69 0.33 -0.76 -32.67
N PHE A 70 0.60 -1.84 -31.93
CA PHE A 70 0.69 -1.83 -30.47
C PHE A 70 1.80 -0.94 -29.91
N SER A 71 2.83 -0.62 -30.68
CA SER A 71 3.91 0.28 -30.25
C SER A 71 3.44 1.72 -30.02
N ARG A 72 2.28 2.09 -30.58
CA ARG A 72 1.63 3.38 -30.37
C ARG A 72 0.84 3.45 -29.07
N LEU A 73 0.50 2.31 -28.45
CA LEU A 73 -0.25 2.29 -27.21
C LEU A 73 0.66 2.68 -26.03
N SER A 74 0.12 3.43 -25.09
CA SER A 74 0.81 3.78 -23.85
C SER A 74 0.87 2.57 -22.91
N PRO A 75 1.84 2.50 -21.98
CA PRO A 75 1.88 1.45 -20.98
C PRO A 75 0.57 1.37 -20.17
N SER A 76 -0.05 2.53 -19.96
CA SER A 76 -1.30 2.65 -19.21
C SER A 76 -2.50 2.04 -19.92
N VAL A 77 -2.49 1.96 -21.25
CA VAL A 77 -3.52 1.25 -22.03
C VAL A 77 -3.17 -0.23 -22.14
N LEU A 78 -1.90 -0.55 -22.38
CA LEU A 78 -1.42 -1.93 -22.55
C LEU A 78 -1.64 -2.81 -21.31
N GLN A 79 -1.57 -2.25 -20.10
CA GLN A 79 -1.89 -2.99 -18.87
C GLN A 79 -3.35 -3.47 -18.79
N GLY A 80 -4.25 -2.98 -19.66
CA GLY A 80 -5.64 -3.42 -19.75
C GLY A 80 -5.83 -4.79 -20.41
N PHE A 81 -4.74 -5.42 -20.85
CA PHE A 81 -4.75 -6.75 -21.45
C PHE A 81 -5.52 -7.79 -20.62
N THR A 82 -6.36 -8.59 -21.27
CA THR A 82 -7.10 -9.68 -20.62
C THR A 82 -6.88 -11.00 -21.37
N CYS A 83 -7.01 -12.12 -20.66
CA CYS A 83 -6.85 -13.43 -21.29
C CYS A 83 -7.96 -13.74 -22.31
N ALA A 84 -9.16 -13.17 -22.13
CA ALA A 84 -10.24 -13.22 -23.12
C ALA A 84 -9.80 -12.56 -24.43
N ALA A 85 -9.24 -11.35 -24.36
CA ALA A 85 -8.68 -10.64 -25.51
C ALA A 85 -7.57 -11.44 -26.21
N ALA A 86 -6.71 -12.10 -25.43
CA ALA A 86 -5.64 -12.94 -25.93
C ALA A 86 -6.16 -14.12 -26.74
N ASN A 87 -7.25 -14.74 -26.28
CA ASN A 87 -7.76 -15.98 -26.86
C ASN A 87 -8.44 -15.80 -28.21
N GLU A 88 -8.99 -14.61 -28.47
CA GLU A 88 -9.59 -14.24 -29.75
C GLU A 88 -8.56 -13.80 -30.79
N MET A 89 -7.29 -13.64 -30.40
CA MET A 89 -6.22 -13.11 -31.25
C MET A 89 -5.40 -14.21 -31.93
N GLU A 90 -4.99 -13.96 -33.17
CA GLU A 90 -4.03 -14.81 -33.88
C GLU A 90 -2.64 -14.77 -33.21
N THR A 91 -1.92 -15.89 -33.25
CA THR A 91 -0.66 -16.09 -32.51
C THR A 91 0.40 -15.06 -32.83
N GLU A 92 0.66 -14.77 -34.11
CA GLU A 92 1.69 -13.80 -34.52
C GLU A 92 1.34 -12.38 -34.05
N ARG A 93 0.06 -12.00 -34.16
CA ARG A 93 -0.42 -10.71 -33.68
C ARG A 93 -0.31 -10.61 -32.16
N PHE A 94 -0.56 -11.70 -31.44
CA PHE A 94 -0.39 -11.75 -30.00
C PHE A 94 1.07 -11.58 -29.57
N GLN A 95 2.01 -12.21 -30.29
CA GLN A 95 3.44 -12.04 -30.03
C GLN A 95 3.88 -10.57 -30.21
N GLN A 96 3.40 -9.87 -31.25
CA GLN A 96 3.65 -8.44 -31.45
C GLN A 96 3.12 -7.59 -30.28
N LEU A 97 1.95 -7.94 -29.72
CA LEU A 97 1.40 -7.27 -28.56
C LEU A 97 2.30 -7.45 -27.34
N ALA A 98 2.75 -8.68 -27.08
CA ALA A 98 3.63 -8.99 -25.95
C ALA A 98 5.01 -8.31 -26.08
N GLN A 99 5.57 -8.25 -27.29
CA GLN A 99 6.81 -7.51 -27.57
C GLN A 99 6.64 -6.00 -27.33
N ALA A 100 5.50 -5.42 -27.73
CA ALA A 100 5.19 -4.04 -27.42
C ALA A 100 5.07 -3.79 -25.91
N MET A 101 4.50 -4.73 -25.15
CA MET A 101 4.46 -4.65 -23.68
C MET A 101 5.85 -4.64 -23.06
N LYS A 102 6.79 -5.46 -23.55
CA LYS A 102 8.21 -5.41 -23.14
C LYS A 102 8.81 -4.03 -23.43
N GLN A 103 8.71 -3.56 -24.67
CA GLN A 103 9.31 -2.28 -25.08
C GLN A 103 8.81 -1.09 -24.26
N LYS A 104 7.58 -1.18 -23.75
CA LYS A 104 6.93 -0.15 -22.94
C LYS A 104 7.08 -0.39 -21.42
N ASN A 105 7.78 -1.43 -20.98
CA ASN A 105 7.93 -1.84 -19.58
C ASN A 105 6.57 -1.89 -18.84
N VAL A 106 5.58 -2.55 -19.46
CA VAL A 106 4.23 -2.66 -18.91
C VAL A 106 4.26 -3.57 -17.70
N LYS A 107 3.73 -3.09 -16.56
CA LYS A 107 3.56 -3.89 -15.35
C LYS A 107 2.31 -4.76 -15.50
N LEU A 108 2.50 -6.08 -15.52
CA LEU A 108 1.43 -7.06 -15.65
C LEU A 108 1.24 -7.82 -14.33
N GLY A 109 0.00 -8.23 -14.04
CA GLY A 109 -0.31 -9.10 -12.91
C GLY A 109 -0.04 -10.57 -13.20
N GLU A 110 -0.07 -11.40 -12.15
CA GLU A 110 0.18 -12.85 -12.21
C GLU A 110 -0.73 -13.55 -13.25
N ASP A 111 -2.03 -13.25 -13.25
CA ASP A 111 -3.02 -13.85 -14.15
C ASP A 111 -2.82 -13.44 -15.62
N GLN A 112 -2.40 -12.18 -15.85
CA GLN A 112 -2.01 -11.70 -17.18
C GLN A 112 -0.77 -12.42 -17.69
N LEU A 113 0.25 -12.56 -16.83
CA LEU A 113 1.51 -13.20 -17.20
C LEU A 113 1.33 -14.69 -17.47
N SER A 114 0.60 -15.40 -16.61
CA SER A 114 0.26 -16.80 -16.83
C SER A 114 -0.44 -17.03 -18.17
N CYS A 115 -1.40 -16.16 -18.53
CA CYS A 115 -2.03 -16.21 -19.85
C CYS A 115 -1.07 -15.87 -20.99
N LEU A 116 -0.23 -14.84 -20.81
CA LEU A 116 0.76 -14.41 -21.79
C LEU A 116 1.73 -15.54 -22.10
N VAL A 117 2.29 -16.19 -21.07
CA VAL A 117 3.19 -17.36 -21.20
C VAL A 117 2.51 -18.43 -22.04
N LYS A 118 1.32 -18.87 -21.62
CA LYS A 118 0.56 -19.93 -22.26
C LYS A 118 0.28 -19.64 -23.73
N ARG A 119 0.04 -18.37 -24.09
CA ARG A 119 -0.22 -17.98 -25.48
C ARG A 119 1.02 -17.79 -26.32
N VAL A 120 2.09 -17.23 -25.76
CA VAL A 120 3.38 -17.10 -26.45
C VAL A 120 3.97 -18.49 -26.75
N THR A 121 3.81 -19.46 -25.85
CA THR A 121 4.38 -20.82 -25.99
C THR A 121 3.43 -21.84 -26.64
N LEU A 122 2.24 -21.41 -27.09
CA LEU A 122 1.20 -22.33 -27.60
C LEU A 122 1.70 -23.22 -28.75
N ASN A 123 2.56 -22.68 -29.62
CA ASN A 123 3.12 -23.38 -30.79
C ASN A 123 4.59 -23.80 -30.57
N GLY A 124 4.98 -23.99 -29.31
CA GLY A 124 6.37 -24.22 -28.92
C GLY A 124 7.04 -22.97 -28.38
N ILE A 125 8.23 -23.15 -27.80
CA ILE A 125 8.94 -22.10 -27.08
C ILE A 125 9.69 -21.21 -28.09
N PRO A 126 9.44 -19.89 -28.10
CA PRO A 126 10.17 -18.97 -28.96
C PRO A 126 11.68 -18.96 -28.67
N LYS A 127 12.49 -18.61 -29.67
CA LYS A 127 13.96 -18.46 -29.52
C LYS A 127 14.38 -17.04 -29.12
N ASP A 128 13.41 -16.14 -29.06
CA ASP A 128 13.53 -14.72 -28.79
C ASP A 128 12.80 -14.39 -27.48
N LEU A 129 12.83 -15.27 -26.46
CA LEU A 129 12.15 -15.02 -25.18
C LEU A 129 12.57 -13.71 -24.52
N ASP A 130 13.78 -13.25 -24.80
CA ASP A 130 14.25 -11.94 -24.34
C ASP A 130 13.38 -10.81 -24.87
N ASP A 131 12.71 -10.94 -26.01
CA ASP A 131 11.80 -9.94 -26.63
C ASP A 131 10.42 -9.84 -25.99
N TYR A 132 10.17 -10.60 -24.94
CA TYR A 132 8.95 -10.57 -24.14
C TYR A 132 9.19 -9.99 -22.73
N PRO A 133 8.14 -9.62 -21.98
CA PRO A 133 8.29 -9.07 -20.63
C PRO A 133 9.05 -10.06 -19.71
N LYS A 134 10.08 -9.59 -18.98
CA LYS A 134 10.91 -10.48 -18.14
C LYS A 134 10.13 -11.25 -17.08
N ASP A 135 9.07 -10.67 -16.54
CA ASP A 135 8.19 -11.32 -15.55
C ASP A 135 7.51 -12.59 -16.09
N MET A 136 7.43 -12.78 -17.41
CA MET A 136 6.99 -14.04 -18.03
C MET A 136 7.90 -15.21 -17.66
N LEU A 137 9.22 -14.96 -17.51
CA LEU A 137 10.20 -15.99 -17.22
C LEU A 137 9.99 -16.63 -15.84
N LEU A 138 9.25 -15.97 -14.94
CA LEU A 138 8.84 -16.54 -13.66
C LEU A 138 8.04 -17.85 -13.83
N PHE A 139 7.40 -18.06 -14.98
CA PHE A 139 6.56 -19.23 -15.30
C PHE A 139 7.22 -20.22 -16.26
N LEU A 140 8.51 -20.05 -16.53
CA LEU A 140 9.30 -20.95 -17.37
C LEU A 140 10.40 -21.64 -16.56
N SER A 141 11.11 -22.57 -17.18
CA SER A 141 12.28 -23.24 -16.64
C SER A 141 13.55 -22.85 -17.40
N PRO A 142 14.75 -23.08 -16.85
CA PRO A 142 16.00 -22.89 -17.58
C PRO A 142 16.07 -23.70 -18.88
N SER A 143 15.46 -24.89 -18.92
CA SER A 143 15.35 -25.71 -20.14
C SER A 143 14.51 -25.05 -21.23
N ASP A 144 13.44 -24.35 -20.86
CA ASP A 144 12.62 -23.62 -21.82
C ASP A 144 13.42 -22.46 -22.44
N TYR A 145 14.26 -21.81 -21.64
CA TYR A 145 15.07 -20.68 -22.08
C TYR A 145 16.32 -21.08 -22.90
N ALA A 146 16.70 -22.35 -22.92
CA ALA A 146 17.91 -22.84 -23.59
C ALA A 146 17.98 -22.52 -25.10
N GLY A 147 16.83 -22.30 -25.75
CA GLY A 147 16.76 -21.87 -27.14
C GLY A 147 17.02 -20.38 -27.37
N THR A 148 16.96 -19.56 -26.32
CA THR A 148 17.14 -18.10 -26.35
C THR A 148 18.51 -17.68 -25.84
N GLY A 149 18.96 -18.25 -24.72
CA GLY A 149 20.22 -17.83 -24.10
C GLY A 149 20.77 -18.84 -23.10
N SER A 150 21.81 -18.42 -22.38
CA SER A 150 22.46 -19.28 -21.37
C SER A 150 21.61 -19.37 -20.10
N CYS A 151 21.87 -20.39 -19.31
CA CYS A 151 21.26 -20.56 -18.01
C CYS A 151 21.53 -19.35 -17.08
N GLN A 152 22.76 -18.82 -17.08
CA GLN A 152 23.10 -17.63 -16.27
C GLN A 152 22.31 -16.39 -16.72
N GLN A 153 22.05 -16.24 -18.03
CA GLN A 153 21.23 -15.16 -18.56
C GLN A 153 19.76 -15.31 -18.12
N TYR A 154 19.23 -16.54 -18.13
CA TYR A 154 17.91 -16.84 -17.58
C TYR A 154 17.79 -16.40 -16.12
N VAL A 155 18.74 -16.82 -15.27
CA VAL A 155 18.74 -16.46 -13.85
C VAL A 155 18.82 -14.95 -13.65
N ARG A 156 19.67 -14.25 -14.40
CA ARG A 156 19.75 -12.78 -14.36
C ARG A 156 18.42 -12.13 -14.70
N ASN A 157 17.75 -12.59 -15.76
CA ASN A 157 16.46 -12.03 -16.16
C ASN A 157 15.35 -12.32 -15.13
N VAL A 158 15.35 -13.51 -14.53
CA VAL A 158 14.43 -13.87 -13.42
C VAL A 158 14.73 -13.05 -12.17
N GLY A 159 16.01 -12.83 -11.85
CA GLY A 159 16.44 -12.01 -10.72
C GLY A 159 16.05 -10.53 -10.86
N GLU A 160 15.93 -10.02 -12.09
CA GLU A 160 15.43 -8.66 -12.35
C GLU A 160 13.90 -8.58 -12.38
N ALA A 161 13.20 -9.71 -12.49
CA ALA A 161 11.75 -9.77 -12.52
C ALA A 161 11.13 -9.50 -11.13
N ASN A 162 9.85 -9.14 -11.11
CA ASN A 162 9.11 -8.93 -9.86
C ASN A 162 8.64 -10.27 -9.26
N ILE A 163 9.50 -10.93 -8.49
CA ILE A 163 9.20 -12.22 -7.86
C ILE A 163 8.01 -12.19 -6.88
N ASP A 164 7.63 -11.01 -6.40
CA ASP A 164 6.48 -10.82 -5.50
C ASP A 164 5.12 -10.95 -6.21
N LEU A 165 5.13 -11.12 -7.54
CA LEU A 165 3.98 -11.61 -8.29
C LEU A 165 3.62 -13.05 -7.93
N LEU A 166 4.59 -13.85 -7.47
CA LEU A 166 4.37 -15.19 -6.98
C LEU A 166 4.23 -15.15 -5.46
N GLN A 167 3.21 -15.84 -4.94
CA GLN A 167 3.06 -16.01 -3.50
C GLN A 167 4.35 -16.57 -2.90
N ARG A 168 4.80 -15.97 -1.79
CA ARG A 168 5.93 -16.45 -1.01
C ARG A 168 5.72 -17.92 -0.65
N ASP A 169 6.79 -18.71 -0.71
CA ASP A 169 6.78 -20.15 -0.48
C ASP A 169 6.00 -21.02 -1.47
N SER A 170 5.44 -20.44 -2.54
CA SER A 170 4.81 -21.21 -3.62
C SER A 170 5.80 -22.22 -4.22
N PRO A 171 5.33 -23.39 -4.67
CA PRO A 171 6.19 -24.39 -5.31
C PRO A 171 7.00 -23.83 -6.48
N GLN A 172 6.39 -22.93 -7.26
CA GLN A 172 7.01 -22.28 -8.40
C GLN A 172 8.16 -21.36 -7.99
N ARG A 173 7.96 -20.50 -6.99
CA ARG A 173 9.02 -19.60 -6.48
C ARG A 173 10.18 -20.38 -5.87
N LYS A 174 9.89 -21.48 -5.15
CA LYS A 174 10.91 -22.41 -4.64
C LYS A 174 11.68 -23.11 -5.77
N GLN A 175 10.99 -23.51 -6.84
CA GLN A 175 11.63 -24.12 -7.99
C GLN A 175 12.57 -23.14 -8.70
N LEU A 176 12.14 -21.88 -8.91
CA LEU A 176 12.98 -20.84 -9.51
C LEU A 176 14.29 -20.64 -8.74
N LEU A 177 14.22 -20.58 -7.41
CA LEU A 177 15.41 -20.48 -6.58
C LEU A 177 16.30 -21.72 -6.72
N SER A 178 15.74 -22.94 -6.63
CA SER A 178 16.49 -24.18 -6.79
C SER A 178 17.18 -24.28 -8.15
N ASP A 179 16.47 -23.93 -9.22
CA ASP A 179 16.98 -23.90 -10.58
C ASP A 179 18.11 -22.88 -10.74
N ALA A 180 17.97 -21.69 -10.14
CA ALA A 180 18.98 -20.66 -10.15
C ALA A 180 20.26 -21.09 -9.40
N LEU A 181 20.13 -21.70 -8.23
CA LEU A 181 21.26 -22.22 -7.47
C LEU A 181 22.00 -23.33 -8.24
N ALA A 182 21.26 -24.25 -8.85
CA ALA A 182 21.83 -25.31 -9.68
C ALA A 182 22.54 -24.75 -10.92
N CYS A 183 21.94 -23.75 -11.57
CA CYS A 183 22.47 -23.09 -12.74
C CYS A 183 23.84 -22.43 -12.49
N LEU A 184 23.96 -21.75 -11.35
CA LEU A 184 25.18 -21.03 -10.95
C LEU A 184 26.21 -21.94 -10.27
N ASN A 185 25.90 -23.23 -10.09
CA ASN A 185 26.73 -24.20 -9.38
C ASN A 185 27.23 -23.66 -8.03
N ILE A 186 26.34 -23.05 -7.25
CA ILE A 186 26.72 -22.46 -5.96
C ILE A 186 27.09 -23.60 -4.99
N PRO A 187 28.35 -23.66 -4.50
CA PRO A 187 28.77 -24.71 -3.57
C PRO A 187 28.24 -24.42 -2.15
N ASP A 188 27.73 -25.47 -1.51
CA ASP A 188 27.16 -25.44 -0.15
C ASP A 188 26.08 -24.36 0.01
N THR A 189 26.43 -23.25 0.68
CA THR A 189 25.54 -22.11 0.93
C THR A 189 26.21 -20.76 0.68
N GLY A 190 27.47 -20.75 0.19
CA GLY A 190 28.26 -19.53 0.06
C GLY A 190 28.02 -18.84 -1.28
N VAL A 191 27.32 -17.70 -1.25
CA VAL A 191 27.02 -16.87 -2.42
C VAL A 191 28.02 -15.73 -2.51
N SER A 192 28.79 -15.69 -3.60
CA SER A 192 29.69 -14.56 -3.90
C SER A 192 28.90 -13.31 -4.30
N GLU A 193 29.54 -12.15 -4.28
CA GLU A 193 28.92 -10.89 -4.73
C GLU A 193 28.47 -10.97 -6.20
N GLU A 194 29.27 -11.59 -7.07
CA GLU A 194 28.91 -11.81 -8.48
C GLU A 194 27.66 -12.71 -8.62
N HIS A 195 27.58 -13.80 -7.85
CA HIS A 195 26.39 -14.66 -7.87
C HIS A 195 25.17 -13.95 -7.27
N ALA A 196 25.35 -13.13 -6.24
CA ALA A 196 24.28 -12.32 -5.65
C ALA A 196 23.69 -11.34 -6.69
N GLU A 197 24.54 -10.67 -7.47
CA GLU A 197 24.10 -9.80 -8.57
C GLU A 197 23.32 -10.55 -9.64
N VAL A 198 23.73 -11.78 -9.99
CA VAL A 198 23.01 -12.60 -10.96
C VAL A 198 21.68 -13.10 -10.40
N LEU A 199 21.62 -13.48 -9.12
CA LEU A 199 20.39 -13.91 -8.46
C LEU A 199 19.37 -12.76 -8.33
N GLY A 200 19.82 -11.51 -8.22
CA GLY A 200 18.94 -10.35 -8.13
C GLY A 200 17.94 -10.49 -6.97
N HIS A 201 16.65 -10.33 -7.24
CA HIS A 201 15.60 -10.47 -6.23
C HIS A 201 15.46 -11.88 -5.66
N LEU A 202 15.94 -12.93 -6.33
CA LEU A 202 15.87 -14.30 -5.78
C LEU A 202 16.63 -14.44 -4.45
N VAL A 203 17.56 -13.52 -4.13
CA VAL A 203 18.22 -13.51 -2.82
C VAL A 203 17.23 -13.35 -1.66
N CYS A 204 16.05 -12.76 -1.89
CA CYS A 204 15.02 -12.54 -0.88
C CYS A 204 14.43 -13.85 -0.35
N ASP A 205 14.59 -14.94 -1.10
CA ASP A 205 14.10 -16.27 -0.75
C ASP A 205 15.21 -17.20 -0.22
N LEU A 206 16.46 -16.74 -0.17
CA LEU A 206 17.56 -17.51 0.41
C LEU A 206 17.34 -17.74 1.90
N GLY A 207 17.65 -18.96 2.35
CA GLY A 207 17.59 -19.33 3.76
C GLY A 207 18.58 -18.55 4.63
N GLU A 208 18.33 -18.56 5.94
CA GLU A 208 19.19 -17.93 6.95
C GLU A 208 20.63 -18.46 6.92
N GLU A 209 20.83 -19.72 6.54
CA GLU A 209 22.13 -20.35 6.36
C GLU A 209 22.96 -19.70 5.24
N TYR A 210 22.33 -19.36 4.11
CA TYR A 210 22.99 -18.67 2.99
C TYR A 210 23.38 -17.25 3.38
N ILE A 211 22.51 -16.54 4.10
CA ILE A 211 22.80 -15.18 4.58
C ILE A 211 24.03 -15.21 5.49
N ARG A 212 24.10 -16.17 6.41
CA ARG A 212 25.22 -16.28 7.37
C ARG A 212 26.54 -16.65 6.72
N SER A 213 26.54 -17.62 5.80
CA SER A 213 27.77 -18.11 5.18
C SER A 213 28.30 -17.17 4.10
N SER A 214 27.41 -16.47 3.40
CA SER A 214 27.77 -15.48 2.37
C SER A 214 28.24 -14.16 2.98
N GLY A 215 27.78 -13.83 4.20
CA GLY A 215 28.21 -12.64 4.91
C GLY A 215 27.78 -11.36 4.19
N GLY A 216 28.73 -10.43 4.01
CA GLY A 216 28.44 -9.10 3.46
C GLY A 216 28.04 -9.08 1.97
N SER A 217 28.25 -10.16 1.22
CA SER A 217 28.03 -10.20 -0.23
C SER A 217 26.56 -10.07 -0.64
N LEU A 218 25.62 -10.46 0.24
CA LEU A 218 24.19 -10.42 -0.05
C LEU A 218 23.52 -9.11 0.38
N LEU A 219 24.19 -8.26 1.18
CA LEU A 219 23.52 -7.12 1.83
C LEU A 219 22.94 -6.11 0.84
N LEU A 220 23.60 -5.88 -0.30
CA LEU A 220 23.13 -4.93 -1.31
C LEU A 220 21.87 -5.41 -2.03
N GLN A 221 21.77 -6.70 -2.34
CA GLN A 221 20.60 -7.28 -2.99
C GLN A 221 19.47 -7.49 -1.97
N LEU A 222 19.78 -7.91 -0.75
CA LEU A 222 18.80 -8.00 0.34
C LEU A 222 18.15 -6.64 0.63
N ASN A 223 18.87 -5.53 0.44
CA ASN A 223 18.34 -4.18 0.58
C ASN A 223 17.13 -3.87 -0.32
N GLN A 224 16.90 -4.67 -1.36
CA GLN A 224 15.78 -4.51 -2.31
C GLN A 224 14.58 -5.39 -1.97
N CYS A 225 14.70 -6.28 -0.97
CA CYS A 225 13.63 -7.18 -0.56
C CYS A 225 12.54 -6.45 0.22
N GLN A 226 11.28 -6.79 -0.04
CA GLN A 226 10.13 -6.17 0.63
C GLN A 226 9.91 -6.68 2.06
N SER A 227 10.26 -7.93 2.35
CA SER A 227 10.00 -8.56 3.64
C SER A 227 10.92 -9.75 3.92
N PHE A 228 11.13 -10.05 5.19
CA PHE A 228 11.99 -11.13 5.65
C PHE A 228 11.26 -12.07 6.61
N THR A 229 11.71 -13.31 6.71
CA THR A 229 11.31 -14.19 7.82
C THR A 229 12.06 -13.80 9.08
N PRO A 230 11.56 -14.14 10.29
CA PRO A 230 12.28 -13.87 11.54
C PRO A 230 13.71 -14.45 11.56
N GLY A 231 13.91 -15.61 10.94
CA GLY A 231 15.22 -16.25 10.81
C GLY A 231 16.18 -15.51 9.87
N GLN A 232 15.67 -15.03 8.73
CA GLN A 232 16.43 -14.17 7.82
C GLN A 232 16.81 -12.84 8.48
N GLU A 233 15.88 -12.19 9.20
CA GLU A 233 16.18 -10.96 9.93
C GLU A 233 17.32 -11.15 10.93
N GLU A 234 17.29 -12.24 11.69
CA GLU A 234 18.35 -12.54 12.67
C GLU A 234 19.69 -12.84 11.98
N ALA A 235 19.67 -13.56 10.85
CA ALA A 235 20.86 -13.80 10.05
C ALA A 235 21.48 -12.49 9.53
N ILE A 236 20.65 -11.57 9.02
CA ILE A 236 21.10 -10.25 8.55
C ILE A 236 21.70 -9.45 9.72
N ARG A 237 21.05 -9.44 10.88
CA ARG A 237 21.58 -8.76 12.08
C ARG A 237 22.93 -9.32 12.48
N ASP A 238 23.10 -10.63 12.45
CA ASP A 238 24.36 -11.29 12.81
C ASP A 238 25.50 -10.94 11.85
N VAL A 239 25.23 -10.94 10.55
CA VAL A 239 26.19 -10.51 9.52
C VAL A 239 26.63 -9.06 9.76
N ILE A 240 25.66 -8.16 9.99
CA ILE A 240 25.93 -6.74 10.26
C ILE A 240 26.73 -6.55 11.55
N ARG A 241 26.35 -7.25 12.63
CA ARG A 241 27.00 -7.14 13.95
C ARG A 241 28.44 -7.64 13.93
N ASN A 242 28.73 -8.70 13.18
CA ASN A 242 30.08 -9.23 13.01
C ASN A 242 31.01 -8.18 12.41
N GLY A 243 30.50 -7.30 11.53
CA GLY A 243 31.27 -6.21 10.93
C GLY A 243 32.33 -6.66 9.93
N SER A 244 32.38 -7.96 9.62
CA SER A 244 33.18 -8.57 8.55
C SER A 244 32.50 -8.39 7.19
N THR A 245 32.10 -7.17 6.87
CA THR A 245 31.42 -6.79 5.64
C THR A 245 32.21 -5.66 4.96
N PRO A 246 32.00 -5.39 3.66
CA PRO A 246 32.60 -4.22 3.01
C PRO A 246 32.29 -2.89 3.71
N PHE A 247 31.17 -2.83 4.44
CA PHE A 247 30.73 -1.65 5.20
C PHE A 247 31.42 -1.49 6.57
N GLY A 248 32.11 -2.52 7.05
CA GLY A 248 32.71 -2.54 8.39
C GLY A 248 31.68 -2.55 9.53
N PRO A 249 32.14 -2.41 10.80
CA PRO A 249 31.25 -2.43 11.95
C PRO A 249 30.39 -1.17 12.05
N PRO A 250 29.18 -1.24 12.64
CA PRO A 250 28.26 -0.09 12.75
C PRO A 250 28.85 1.18 13.37
N SER A 251 29.85 1.06 14.24
CA SER A 251 30.54 2.19 14.86
C SER A 251 31.39 3.04 13.91
N LYS A 252 31.66 2.55 12.70
CA LYS A 252 32.40 3.26 11.65
C LYS A 252 31.49 3.71 10.49
N TRP A 253 30.19 3.48 10.56
CA TRP A 253 29.28 3.79 9.47
C TRP A 253 29.14 5.30 9.26
N SER A 254 29.05 5.67 7.98
CA SER A 254 28.80 7.03 7.52
C SER A 254 27.35 7.19 7.04
N ALA A 255 26.94 8.43 6.74
CA ALA A 255 25.64 8.67 6.11
C ALA A 255 25.50 7.97 4.74
N SER A 256 26.61 7.79 4.00
CA SER A 256 26.62 7.02 2.74
C SER A 256 26.30 5.55 3.00
N THR A 257 26.93 4.96 4.01
CA THR A 257 26.70 3.57 4.40
C THR A 257 25.24 3.33 4.79
N LEU A 258 24.65 4.26 5.57
CA LEU A 258 23.23 4.18 5.92
C LEU A 258 22.32 4.35 4.71
N HIS A 259 22.70 5.20 3.75
CA HIS A 259 21.95 5.37 2.51
C HIS A 259 21.99 4.14 1.61
N GLU A 260 23.12 3.43 1.55
CA GLU A 260 23.28 2.17 0.81
C GLU A 260 22.47 1.03 1.45
N LEU A 261 22.44 0.95 2.79
CA LEU A 261 21.71 -0.07 3.55
C LEU A 261 20.28 0.35 3.96
N ARG A 262 19.73 1.40 3.35
CA ARG A 262 18.48 2.03 3.78
C ARG A 262 17.25 1.10 3.75
N GLY A 263 17.20 0.16 2.82
CA GLY A 263 16.14 -0.84 2.71
C GLY A 263 16.17 -1.87 3.83
N LEU A 264 17.34 -2.12 4.43
CA LEU A 264 17.50 -2.99 5.61
C LEU A 264 17.29 -2.27 6.94
N PHE A 265 17.07 -0.95 6.94
CA PHE A 265 17.03 -0.15 8.16
C PHE A 265 15.98 -0.66 9.17
N HIS A 266 14.83 -1.17 8.69
CA HIS A 266 13.77 -1.75 9.53
C HIS A 266 14.18 -3.01 10.30
N ILE A 267 15.24 -3.69 9.85
CA ILE A 267 15.77 -4.89 10.50
C ILE A 267 16.73 -4.53 11.63
N PHE A 268 17.29 -3.32 11.62
CA PHE A 268 18.30 -2.91 12.59
C PHE A 268 17.71 -2.86 14.00
N ASP A 269 18.23 -3.74 14.85
CA ASP A 269 17.84 -3.81 16.24
C ASP A 269 18.63 -2.81 17.08
N ARG A 270 18.32 -2.77 18.38
CA ARG A 270 19.03 -1.94 19.34
C ARG A 270 20.55 -2.18 19.33
N SER A 271 20.99 -3.42 19.17
CA SER A 271 22.42 -3.77 19.23
C SER A 271 23.25 -3.18 18.07
N ILE A 272 22.60 -2.94 16.93
CA ILE A 272 23.17 -2.27 15.76
C ILE A 272 23.02 -0.76 15.90
N LEU A 273 21.79 -0.27 16.12
CA LEU A 273 21.48 1.16 16.10
C LEU A 273 22.26 1.96 17.16
N GLN A 274 22.44 1.40 18.36
CA GLN A 274 23.19 2.07 19.43
C GLN A 274 24.70 2.14 19.17
N LYS A 275 25.23 1.31 18.26
CA LYS A 275 26.64 1.37 17.87
C LYS A 275 26.91 2.44 16.83
N ILE A 276 25.90 2.88 16.08
CA ILE A 276 26.06 3.91 15.05
C ILE A 276 26.31 5.27 15.72
N PRO A 277 27.31 6.05 15.28
CA PRO A 277 27.56 7.39 15.83
C PRO A 277 26.31 8.28 15.72
N GLN A 278 25.84 8.84 16.84
CA GLN A 278 24.64 9.68 16.87
C GLN A 278 24.76 10.94 16.00
N ALA A 279 25.97 11.49 15.88
CA ALA A 279 26.26 12.61 14.99
C ALA A 279 26.04 12.29 13.49
N VAL A 280 26.01 11.00 13.13
CA VAL A 280 25.70 10.53 11.77
C VAL A 280 24.24 10.11 11.67
N LEU A 281 23.74 9.35 12.66
CA LEU A 281 22.42 8.75 12.62
C LEU A 281 21.28 9.79 12.65
N THR A 282 21.36 10.78 13.54
CA THR A 282 20.27 11.76 13.70
C THR A 282 20.06 12.63 12.46
N PRO A 283 21.11 13.24 11.85
CA PRO A 283 20.93 14.00 10.62
C PRO A 283 20.46 13.15 9.44
N TRP A 284 20.94 11.90 9.34
CA TRP A 284 20.53 10.98 8.30
C TRP A 284 19.04 10.59 8.43
N LEU A 285 18.58 10.27 9.66
CA LEU A 285 17.18 9.97 9.94
C LEU A 285 16.24 11.09 9.51
N LYS A 286 16.66 12.35 9.68
CA LYS A 286 15.87 13.51 9.28
C LYS A 286 15.62 13.56 7.77
N SER A 287 16.63 13.22 6.96
CA SER A 287 16.42 13.07 5.50
C SER A 287 15.59 11.82 5.20
N PHE A 288 15.94 10.70 5.83
CA PHE A 288 15.35 9.40 5.54
C PHE A 288 13.83 9.34 5.77
N VAL A 289 13.35 9.91 6.88
CA VAL A 289 11.91 9.94 7.20
C VAL A 289 11.12 10.77 6.17
N HIS A 290 11.71 11.81 5.59
CA HIS A 290 11.08 12.58 4.52
C HIS A 290 11.11 11.85 3.18
N ASP A 291 12.18 11.11 2.89
CA ASP A 291 12.40 10.47 1.58
C ASP A 291 11.68 9.12 1.43
N LEU A 292 11.36 8.43 2.54
CA LEU A 292 10.74 7.11 2.53
C LEU A 292 9.51 7.03 3.45
N PRO A 293 8.28 7.02 2.90
CA PRO A 293 7.06 6.90 3.70
C PRO A 293 6.87 5.45 4.16
N LEU A 294 7.53 5.09 5.26
CA LEU A 294 7.30 3.81 5.95
C LEU A 294 6.01 3.86 6.78
N PRO A 295 5.34 2.71 6.98
CA PRO A 295 4.23 2.63 7.93
C PRO A 295 4.66 3.10 9.32
N ARG A 296 3.77 3.82 10.00
CA ARG A 296 4.03 4.43 11.31
C ARG A 296 4.42 3.38 12.37
N GLU A 297 3.88 2.17 12.28
CA GLU A 297 4.18 1.05 13.17
C GLU A 297 5.64 0.61 13.05
N GLN A 298 6.17 0.56 11.81
CA GLN A 298 7.57 0.21 11.57
C GLN A 298 8.50 1.30 12.11
N LEU A 299 8.16 2.57 11.89
CA LEU A 299 8.90 3.70 12.44
C LEU A 299 8.86 3.69 13.98
N ALA A 300 7.71 3.38 14.60
CA ALA A 300 7.60 3.29 16.05
C ALA A 300 8.46 2.16 16.63
N ALA A 301 8.56 1.02 15.95
CA ALA A 301 9.49 -0.04 16.32
C ALA A 301 10.96 0.40 16.24
N MET A 302 11.32 1.21 15.23
CA MET A 302 12.66 1.79 15.13
C MET A 302 12.94 2.75 16.29
N VAL A 303 12.00 3.64 16.61
CA VAL A 303 12.09 4.57 17.75
C VAL A 303 12.32 3.78 19.05
N GLN A 304 11.59 2.68 19.26
CA GLN A 304 11.77 1.80 20.41
C GLN A 304 13.20 1.26 20.53
N ASN A 305 13.82 0.88 19.40
CA ASN A 305 15.20 0.38 19.37
C ASN A 305 16.23 1.49 19.60
N LEU A 306 15.96 2.72 19.15
CA LEU A 306 16.82 3.90 19.35
C LEU A 306 16.81 4.41 20.79
N LEU A 307 15.67 4.33 21.48
CA LEU A 307 15.57 4.77 22.85
C LEU A 307 16.47 3.95 23.80
N PRO A 308 17.03 4.54 24.87
CA PRO A 308 17.81 3.82 25.86
C PRO A 308 17.03 2.70 26.56
N SER A 309 17.68 1.56 26.86
CA SER A 309 17.05 0.45 27.59
C SER A 309 16.81 0.73 29.06
N ARG A 310 17.65 1.59 29.65
CA ARG A 310 17.67 1.80 31.10
C ARG A 310 16.72 2.93 31.43
N ARG A 311 15.57 2.57 32.01
CA ARG A 311 14.61 3.53 32.56
C ARG A 311 15.26 4.31 33.69
N LYS A 312 15.59 5.59 33.45
CA LYS A 312 15.90 6.52 34.53
C LYS A 312 14.56 7.03 35.07
N ARG A 313 14.37 7.01 36.38
CA ARG A 313 13.24 7.71 37.00
C ARG A 313 13.55 9.20 36.91
N ALA A 314 12.97 9.90 35.94
CA ALA A 314 12.95 11.36 35.95
C ALA A 314 11.82 11.81 36.88
N ALA A 315 12.17 12.41 38.02
CA ALA A 315 11.18 13.06 38.90
C ALA A 315 10.82 14.46 38.38
N GLU A 316 11.74 15.11 37.67
CA GLU A 316 11.63 16.47 37.13
C GLU A 316 12.15 16.50 35.69
N CYS A 317 11.68 17.48 34.91
CA CYS A 317 12.15 17.69 33.54
C CYS A 317 13.61 18.19 33.56
N PRO A 318 14.56 17.53 32.87
CA PRO A 318 15.94 18.01 32.81
C PRO A 318 16.02 19.42 32.19
N PRO A 319 16.93 20.30 32.67
CA PRO A 319 17.03 21.69 32.20
C PRO A 319 17.28 21.83 30.68
N ASP A 320 17.96 20.85 30.08
CA ASP A 320 18.31 20.78 28.66
C ASP A 320 17.21 20.12 27.79
N LYS A 321 16.11 19.69 28.40
CA LYS A 321 15.03 18.90 27.77
C LYS A 321 13.69 19.63 27.74
N ASN A 322 13.69 20.96 27.77
CA ASN A 322 12.46 21.72 27.60
C ASN A 322 11.89 21.55 26.19
N ILE A 323 10.60 21.21 26.11
CA ILE A 323 9.88 21.06 24.84
C ILE A 323 9.51 22.46 24.34
N THR A 324 10.19 22.90 23.28
CA THR A 324 9.94 24.16 22.57
C THR A 324 9.11 23.92 21.31
N GLU A 325 8.57 24.99 20.71
CA GLU A 325 7.86 24.91 19.42
C GLU A 325 8.68 24.19 18.34
N ALA A 326 9.97 24.48 18.26
CA ALA A 326 10.87 23.85 17.28
C ALA A 326 11.00 22.34 17.50
N VAL A 327 10.95 21.88 18.76
CA VAL A 327 10.98 20.45 19.10
C VAL A 327 9.66 19.78 18.76
N VAL A 328 8.53 20.44 19.00
CA VAL A 328 7.20 19.91 18.69
C VAL A 328 6.99 19.75 17.20
N MET A 329 7.57 20.63 16.39
CA MET A 329 7.50 20.57 14.92
C MET A 329 8.55 19.65 14.30
N ASP A 330 9.43 19.05 15.10
CA ASP A 330 10.43 18.09 14.61
C ASP A 330 9.84 16.67 14.63
N GLU A 331 9.75 16.04 13.45
CA GLU A 331 9.25 14.68 13.28
C GLU A 331 10.08 13.63 14.04
N LEU A 332 11.33 13.98 14.39
CA LEU A 332 12.21 13.15 15.22
C LEU A 332 12.00 13.35 16.73
N MET A 333 11.02 14.15 17.16
CA MET A 333 10.65 14.29 18.58
C MET A 333 10.58 12.96 19.35
N PRO A 334 10.04 11.85 18.79
CA PRO A 334 9.98 10.57 19.49
C PRO A 334 11.34 10.00 19.91
N ILE A 335 12.45 10.32 19.24
CA ILE A 335 13.78 9.82 19.62
C ILE A 335 14.48 10.73 20.65
N TYR A 336 13.98 11.95 20.87
CA TYR A 336 14.58 12.91 21.79
C TYR A 336 14.21 12.70 23.26
N TYR A 337 13.10 12.01 23.52
CA TYR A 337 12.53 11.85 24.87
C TYR A 337 12.22 10.39 25.17
N THR A 338 12.71 9.85 26.28
CA THR A 338 12.16 8.59 26.81
C THR A 338 10.72 8.78 27.29
N PRO A 339 9.93 7.70 27.53
CA PRO A 339 8.60 7.84 28.12
C PRO A 339 8.61 8.64 29.43
N GLU A 340 9.60 8.44 30.29
CA GLU A 340 9.73 9.14 31.57
C GLU A 340 10.09 10.62 31.38
N GLU A 341 10.99 10.94 30.46
CA GLU A 341 11.34 12.33 30.13
C GLU A 341 10.15 13.06 29.50
N LEU A 342 9.43 12.39 28.59
CA LEU A 342 8.21 12.93 27.98
C LEU A 342 7.14 13.20 29.04
N GLN A 343 6.96 12.30 30.01
CA GLN A 343 6.02 12.49 31.12
C GLN A 343 6.38 13.70 31.98
N ALA A 344 7.66 13.91 32.25
CA ALA A 344 8.16 15.01 33.06
C ALA A 344 8.14 16.36 32.33
N CYS A 345 8.50 16.38 31.04
CA CYS A 345 8.71 17.60 30.26
C CYS A 345 7.49 18.08 29.47
N LEU A 346 6.61 17.17 29.04
CA LEU A 346 5.44 17.56 28.24
C LEU A 346 4.34 18.15 29.11
N GLN A 347 4.02 19.41 28.84
CA GLN A 347 2.87 20.07 29.43
C GLN A 347 1.59 19.69 28.68
N GLY A 348 0.51 19.49 29.43
CA GLY A 348 -0.78 19.11 28.84
C GLY A 348 -1.32 20.13 27.84
N VAL A 349 -1.12 21.42 28.10
CA VAL A 349 -1.56 22.50 27.21
C VAL A 349 -0.85 22.44 25.85
N THR A 350 0.47 22.22 25.84
CA THR A 350 1.27 22.04 24.61
C THR A 350 0.81 20.82 23.83
N LEU A 351 0.53 19.70 24.52
CA LEU A 351 0.00 18.51 23.85
C LEU A 351 -1.33 18.79 23.14
N VAL A 352 -2.27 19.50 23.78
CA VAL A 352 -3.57 19.80 23.17
C VAL A 352 -3.44 20.76 21.97
N GLU A 353 -2.52 21.73 22.06
CA GLU A 353 -2.27 22.69 20.99
C GLU A 353 -1.74 22.02 19.72
N HIS A 354 -0.83 21.05 19.87
CA HIS A 354 -0.16 20.36 18.76
C HIS A 354 -0.58 18.89 18.59
N LEU A 355 -1.74 18.52 19.13
CA LEU A 355 -2.22 17.14 19.13
C LEU A 355 -2.32 16.58 17.71
N ALA A 356 -2.78 17.40 16.76
CA ALA A 356 -2.94 17.01 15.36
C ALA A 356 -1.62 16.61 14.69
N GLN A 357 -0.49 17.14 15.14
CA GLN A 357 0.84 16.81 14.63
C GLN A 357 1.42 15.63 15.41
N MET A 358 1.50 15.76 16.74
CA MET A 358 2.14 14.77 17.62
C MET A 358 1.47 13.39 17.56
N SER A 359 0.17 13.32 17.33
CA SER A 359 -0.54 12.03 17.25
C SER A 359 -0.18 11.19 16.03
N HIS A 360 0.43 11.81 15.01
CA HIS A 360 0.90 11.12 13.79
C HIS A 360 2.38 10.73 13.87
N TYR A 361 3.14 11.28 14.81
CA TYR A 361 4.54 10.92 14.99
C TYR A 361 4.71 9.47 15.45
N PRO A 362 5.82 8.82 15.09
CA PRO A 362 6.09 7.41 15.39
C PRO A 362 6.50 7.17 16.85
N PHE A 363 5.71 7.70 17.80
CA PHE A 363 5.87 7.39 19.21
C PHE A 363 5.67 5.89 19.47
N THR A 364 6.47 5.36 20.41
CA THR A 364 6.29 4.00 20.91
C THR A 364 5.01 3.90 21.75
N ASP A 365 4.48 2.69 21.96
CA ASP A 365 3.29 2.50 22.80
C ASP A 365 3.45 3.08 24.21
N GLN A 366 4.66 3.04 24.76
CA GLN A 366 4.96 3.61 26.07
C GLN A 366 4.91 5.15 26.04
N GLN A 367 5.37 5.78 24.96
CA GLN A 367 5.27 7.23 24.78
C GLN A 367 3.81 7.65 24.48
N LEU A 368 3.09 6.91 23.65
CA LEU A 368 1.66 7.13 23.41
C LEU A 368 0.84 7.03 24.70
N ALA A 369 1.16 6.08 25.59
CA ALA A 369 0.52 5.97 26.89
C ALA A 369 0.74 7.20 27.77
N VAL A 370 1.91 7.85 27.66
CA VAL A 370 2.20 9.12 28.33
C VAL A 370 1.35 10.26 27.76
N LEU A 371 1.24 10.36 26.42
CA LEU A 371 0.38 11.35 25.78
C LEU A 371 -1.08 11.15 26.20
N LYS A 372 -1.58 9.91 26.16
CA LYS A 372 -2.93 9.56 26.61
C LYS A 372 -3.15 9.97 28.05
N LYS A 373 -2.23 9.62 28.95
CA LYS A 373 -2.33 9.97 30.37
C LYS A 373 -2.43 11.49 30.58
N LYS A 374 -1.65 12.29 29.85
CA LYS A 374 -1.74 13.76 29.90
C LYS A 374 -3.10 14.26 29.42
N LEU A 375 -3.68 13.65 28.38
CA LEU A 375 -5.04 13.99 27.93
C LEU A 375 -6.08 13.61 28.98
N ASP A 376 -5.95 12.45 29.62
CA ASP A 376 -6.87 12.00 30.69
C ASP A 376 -6.82 12.94 31.91
N GLU A 377 -5.62 13.44 32.28
CA GLU A 377 -5.44 14.42 33.36
C GLU A 377 -6.16 15.75 33.07
N LEU A 378 -6.18 16.20 31.81
CA LEU A 378 -6.86 17.44 31.40
C LEU A 378 -8.37 17.25 31.22
N TYR A 379 -8.79 16.06 30.80
CA TYR A 379 -10.16 15.75 30.41
C TYR A 379 -10.72 14.54 31.18
N PRO A 380 -10.80 14.61 32.53
CA PRO A 380 -11.22 13.48 33.37
C PRO A 380 -12.67 13.02 33.08
N ASN A 381 -13.48 13.92 32.53
CA ASN A 381 -14.89 13.69 32.21
C ASN A 381 -15.13 13.30 30.73
N GLY A 382 -14.07 13.01 29.97
CA GLY A 382 -14.14 12.63 28.57
C GLY A 382 -13.65 13.72 27.62
N TYR A 383 -13.19 13.29 26.44
CA TYR A 383 -12.55 14.17 25.46
C TYR A 383 -13.57 15.03 24.69
N PRO A 384 -13.23 16.30 24.38
CA PRO A 384 -14.02 17.14 23.49
C PRO A 384 -13.78 16.81 22.00
N ASP A 385 -14.70 17.22 21.12
CA ASP A 385 -14.68 16.96 19.67
C ASP A 385 -13.30 17.26 19.02
N LYS A 386 -12.66 18.38 19.38
CA LYS A 386 -11.34 18.78 18.84
C LYS A 386 -10.25 17.77 19.19
N VAL A 387 -10.31 17.16 20.37
CA VAL A 387 -9.34 16.15 20.82
C VAL A 387 -9.63 14.82 20.13
N ILE A 388 -10.90 14.37 20.16
CA ILE A 388 -11.35 13.12 19.53
C ILE A 388 -10.92 13.04 18.06
N ARG A 389 -11.16 14.12 17.31
CA ARG A 389 -10.80 14.21 15.88
C ARG A 389 -9.31 14.05 15.63
N ASN A 390 -8.47 14.45 16.59
CA ASN A 390 -7.01 14.54 16.42
C ASN A 390 -6.25 13.46 17.21
N LEU A 391 -6.93 12.45 17.77
CA LEU A 391 -6.29 11.43 18.60
C LEU A 391 -5.17 10.66 17.87
N GLY A 392 -5.28 10.51 16.54
CA GLY A 392 -4.33 9.74 15.74
C GLY A 392 -4.00 8.41 16.42
N ALA A 393 -2.73 8.03 16.50
CA ALA A 393 -2.37 6.74 17.09
C ALA A 393 -2.63 6.60 18.59
N ILE A 394 -2.94 7.67 19.33
CA ILE A 394 -3.38 7.56 20.73
C ILE A 394 -4.70 6.78 20.81
N ALA A 395 -5.52 6.82 19.75
CA ALA A 395 -6.80 6.13 19.67
C ALA A 395 -6.69 4.62 19.93
N SER A 396 -5.60 3.97 19.53
CA SER A 396 -5.39 2.53 19.74
C SER A 396 -5.31 2.14 21.22
N LEU A 397 -5.02 3.11 22.10
CA LEU A 397 -4.93 2.94 23.54
C LEU A 397 -6.22 3.32 24.28
N VAL A 398 -7.23 3.84 23.58
CA VAL A 398 -8.50 4.24 24.19
C VAL A 398 -9.40 3.01 24.37
N THR A 399 -9.93 2.86 25.56
CA THR A 399 -10.84 1.76 25.91
C THR A 399 -12.31 2.12 25.67
N PHE A 400 -13.15 1.09 25.53
CA PHE A 400 -14.60 1.27 25.38
C PHE A 400 -15.23 2.08 26.52
N ASP A 401 -14.79 1.90 27.76
CA ASP A 401 -15.31 2.64 28.92
C ASP A 401 -14.93 4.13 28.91
N GLU A 402 -13.84 4.50 28.26
CA GLU A 402 -13.44 5.89 28.06
C GLU A 402 -14.26 6.54 26.95
N ILE A 403 -14.53 5.81 25.86
CA ILE A 403 -15.40 6.26 24.77
C ILE A 403 -16.81 6.59 25.29
N LYS A 404 -17.33 5.84 26.27
CA LYS A 404 -18.62 6.15 26.92
C LYS A 404 -18.66 7.56 27.51
N LYS A 405 -17.53 8.07 28.01
CA LYS A 405 -17.43 9.40 28.63
C LYS A 405 -17.31 10.52 27.60
N TRP A 406 -16.98 10.22 26.35
CA TRP A 406 -16.78 11.24 25.31
C TRP A 406 -18.03 12.07 25.05
N ASN A 407 -17.82 13.35 24.76
CA ASN A 407 -18.87 14.23 24.27
C ASN A 407 -18.90 14.12 22.74
N LEU A 408 -19.96 13.55 22.16
CA LEU A 408 -20.06 13.28 20.71
C LEU A 408 -21.07 14.25 20.07
N THR A 409 -20.77 15.55 20.14
CA THR A 409 -21.74 16.61 19.84
C THR A 409 -21.77 17.06 18.39
N SER A 410 -20.83 16.63 17.55
CA SER A 410 -20.68 17.11 16.16
C SER A 410 -20.45 15.96 15.19
N ALA A 411 -20.85 16.14 13.93
CA ALA A 411 -20.52 15.19 12.85
C ALA A 411 -19.00 15.01 12.70
N ASP A 412 -18.22 16.02 13.10
CA ASP A 412 -16.76 15.99 13.09
C ASP A 412 -16.17 14.93 14.04
N THR A 413 -16.91 14.52 15.10
CA THR A 413 -16.42 13.44 15.98
C THR A 413 -16.43 12.09 15.29
N LEU A 414 -17.26 11.92 14.25
CA LEU A 414 -17.28 10.69 13.45
C LEU A 414 -16.03 10.56 12.58
N ALA A 415 -15.26 11.63 12.36
CA ALA A 415 -13.95 11.55 11.68
C ALA A 415 -12.95 10.64 12.42
N PHE A 416 -13.21 10.30 13.68
CA PHE A 416 -12.51 9.26 14.40
C PHE A 416 -12.61 7.88 13.73
N LEU A 417 -13.76 7.54 13.14
CA LEU A 417 -14.05 6.23 12.53
C LEU A 417 -13.12 5.91 11.36
N PRO A 418 -13.01 6.76 10.31
CA PRO A 418 -12.12 6.47 9.18
C PRO A 418 -10.64 6.61 9.56
N SER A 419 -10.32 7.37 10.61
CA SER A 419 -8.92 7.62 11.00
C SER A 419 -8.31 6.52 11.86
N ASN A 420 -9.12 5.79 12.63
CA ASN A 420 -8.65 4.84 13.64
C ASN A 420 -9.25 3.44 13.50
N GLU A 421 -10.25 3.31 12.63
CA GLU A 421 -10.86 2.05 12.28
C GLU A 421 -11.21 1.14 13.49
N PRO A 422 -11.90 1.67 14.52
CA PRO A 422 -12.15 0.92 15.74
C PRO A 422 -12.96 -0.37 15.49
N PRO A 423 -12.92 -1.33 16.42
CA PRO A 423 -13.78 -2.51 16.40
C PRO A 423 -15.27 -2.17 16.25
N ASN A 424 -16.04 -3.09 15.67
CA ASN A 424 -17.43 -2.84 15.28
C ASN A 424 -18.35 -2.46 16.46
N ASP A 425 -18.11 -3.00 17.65
CA ASP A 425 -18.86 -2.67 18.86
C ASP A 425 -18.61 -1.22 19.32
N GLN A 426 -17.36 -0.76 19.28
CA GLN A 426 -16.97 0.63 19.54
C GLN A 426 -17.57 1.57 18.49
N ALA A 427 -17.43 1.23 17.20
CA ALA A 427 -17.97 2.03 16.11
C ALA A 427 -19.51 2.15 16.21
N ALA A 428 -20.21 1.04 16.43
CA ALA A 428 -21.66 1.02 16.60
C ALA A 428 -22.13 1.89 17.77
N PHE A 429 -21.41 1.84 18.90
CA PHE A 429 -21.70 2.69 20.05
C PHE A 429 -21.53 4.18 19.74
N ILE A 430 -20.42 4.57 19.10
CA ILE A 430 -20.15 5.96 18.71
C ILE A 430 -21.24 6.47 17.76
N ILE A 431 -21.58 5.71 16.72
CA ILE A 431 -22.61 6.07 15.74
C ILE A 431 -23.97 6.21 16.43
N THR A 432 -24.35 5.25 17.28
CA THR A 432 -25.63 5.26 17.98
C THR A 432 -25.75 6.45 18.93
N LYS A 433 -24.69 6.76 19.68
CA LYS A 433 -24.66 7.89 20.60
C LYS A 433 -24.75 9.24 19.85
N TYR A 434 -24.05 9.36 18.72
CA TYR A 434 -24.15 10.53 17.84
C TYR A 434 -25.59 10.75 17.36
N ILE A 435 -26.26 9.70 16.86
CA ILE A 435 -27.64 9.78 16.37
C ILE A 435 -28.62 10.04 17.53
N SER A 436 -28.43 9.42 18.70
CA SER A 436 -29.34 9.59 19.85
C SER A 436 -29.38 11.01 20.40
N LEU A 437 -28.33 11.79 20.15
CA LEU A 437 -28.27 13.21 20.48
C LEU A 437 -29.04 14.10 19.49
N GLY A 438 -29.75 13.51 18.51
CA GLY A 438 -30.55 14.20 17.52
C GLY A 438 -29.75 14.70 16.30
N ASN A 439 -28.49 14.28 16.16
CA ASN A 439 -27.67 14.71 15.04
C ASN A 439 -28.05 14.01 13.73
N PRO A 440 -28.04 14.71 12.59
CA PRO A 440 -28.47 14.15 11.31
C PRO A 440 -27.39 13.24 10.69
N LEU A 441 -27.84 12.24 9.94
CA LEU A 441 -27.03 11.45 9.02
C LEU A 441 -26.83 12.21 7.69
N ASN A 442 -26.18 13.37 7.77
CA ASN A 442 -25.84 14.20 6.61
C ASN A 442 -24.65 13.62 5.82
N VAL A 443 -24.24 14.29 4.74
CA VAL A 443 -23.16 13.83 3.85
C VAL A 443 -21.85 13.59 4.63
N THR A 444 -21.49 14.49 5.54
CA THR A 444 -20.28 14.37 6.36
C THR A 444 -20.34 13.13 7.26
N ALA A 445 -21.47 12.90 7.93
CA ALA A 445 -21.66 11.74 8.80
C ALA A 445 -21.62 10.42 8.01
N LEU A 446 -22.31 10.34 6.86
CA LEU A 446 -22.29 9.15 6.01
C LEU A 446 -20.89 8.88 5.43
N ASN A 447 -20.15 9.92 5.05
CA ASN A 447 -18.78 9.77 4.57
C ASN A 447 -17.84 9.24 5.66
N ALA A 448 -18.03 9.68 6.90
CA ALA A 448 -17.25 9.22 8.03
C ALA A 448 -17.59 7.77 8.45
N ILE A 449 -18.87 7.39 8.39
CA ILE A 449 -19.30 6.01 8.62
C ILE A 449 -18.74 5.10 7.52
N GLY A 450 -18.85 5.54 6.26
CA GLY A 450 -18.29 4.85 5.10
C GLY A 450 -18.82 3.43 4.90
N THR A 451 -18.26 2.74 3.90
CA THR A 451 -18.57 1.34 3.56
C THR A 451 -18.34 0.40 4.74
N ARG A 452 -17.29 0.63 5.54
CA ARG A 452 -16.89 -0.25 6.64
C ARG A 452 -17.97 -0.37 7.72
N TYR A 453 -18.60 0.76 8.07
CA TYR A 453 -19.51 0.81 9.22
C TYR A 453 -20.99 1.00 8.85
N ILE A 454 -21.33 1.18 7.57
CA ILE A 454 -22.72 1.37 7.14
C ILE A 454 -23.64 0.20 7.53
N CYS A 455 -23.11 -1.03 7.56
CA CYS A 455 -23.86 -2.22 7.95
C CYS A 455 -24.14 -2.29 9.47
N LEU A 456 -23.54 -1.43 10.28
CA LEU A 456 -23.76 -1.37 11.73
C LEU A 456 -25.00 -0.53 12.10
N LEU A 457 -25.56 0.23 11.16
CA LEU A 457 -26.74 1.03 11.41
C LEU A 457 -27.97 0.14 11.56
N THR A 458 -28.77 0.42 12.58
CA THR A 458 -30.06 -0.24 12.81
C THR A 458 -31.11 0.22 11.81
N GLU A 459 -32.18 -0.55 11.61
CA GLU A 459 -33.25 -0.18 10.66
C GLU A 459 -33.81 1.24 10.89
N PRO A 460 -34.13 1.68 12.11
CA PRO A 460 -34.58 3.06 12.33
C PRO A 460 -33.55 4.11 11.91
N GLN A 461 -32.26 3.85 12.13
CA GLN A 461 -31.17 4.76 11.73
C GLN A 461 -31.02 4.81 10.21
N LEU A 462 -31.12 3.66 9.53
CA LEU A 462 -31.09 3.58 8.07
C LEU A 462 -32.26 4.33 7.44
N GLN A 463 -33.45 4.29 8.07
CA GLN A 463 -34.62 5.02 7.59
C GLN A 463 -34.47 6.54 7.66
N MET A 464 -33.68 7.06 8.61
CA MET A 464 -33.37 8.49 8.73
C MET A 464 -32.49 9.03 7.60
N ILE A 465 -31.86 8.16 6.80
CA ILE A 465 -31.02 8.58 5.68
C ILE A 465 -31.89 9.14 4.55
N ASP A 466 -31.65 10.40 4.22
CA ASP A 466 -32.29 11.07 3.09
C ASP A 466 -31.68 10.58 1.74
N PRO A 467 -32.51 10.22 0.73
CA PRO A 467 -32.02 9.76 -0.57
C PRO A 467 -31.02 10.70 -1.26
N ASP A 468 -31.20 12.03 -1.20
CA ASP A 468 -30.26 12.98 -1.81
C ASP A 468 -28.91 13.00 -1.07
N THR A 469 -28.90 12.60 0.20
CA THR A 469 -27.65 12.44 0.95
C THR A 469 -26.86 11.22 0.47
N LEU A 470 -27.52 10.10 0.16
CA LEU A 470 -26.87 8.93 -0.48
C LEU A 470 -26.26 9.26 -1.84
N LYS A 471 -26.91 10.17 -2.59
CA LYS A 471 -26.42 10.64 -3.90
C LYS A 471 -25.13 11.47 -3.80
N ARG A 472 -24.98 12.24 -2.72
CA ARG A 472 -23.88 13.21 -2.52
C ARG A 472 -22.74 12.69 -1.65
N ALA A 473 -22.98 11.63 -0.88
CA ALA A 473 -21.94 10.94 -0.13
C ALA A 473 -20.94 10.25 -1.07
N ASN A 474 -19.76 9.93 -0.53
CA ASN A 474 -18.79 9.04 -1.16
C ASN A 474 -19.47 7.69 -1.47
N SER A 475 -18.96 6.97 -2.47
CA SER A 475 -19.48 5.65 -2.84
C SER A 475 -19.51 4.72 -1.63
N LEU A 476 -20.71 4.38 -1.17
CA LEU A 476 -20.96 3.39 -0.13
C LEU A 476 -21.23 2.04 -0.82
N ASP A 477 -20.53 0.99 -0.40
CA ASP A 477 -20.76 -0.36 -0.90
C ASP A 477 -21.47 -1.23 0.15
N PRO A 478 -22.79 -1.41 0.07
CA PRO A 478 -23.53 -2.28 0.99
C PRO A 478 -23.51 -3.76 0.58
N SER A 479 -22.69 -4.18 -0.41
CA SER A 479 -22.66 -5.55 -0.93
C SER A 479 -22.41 -6.61 0.15
N ALA A 480 -21.59 -6.30 1.15
CA ALA A 480 -21.30 -7.17 2.29
C ALA A 480 -22.34 -7.07 3.43
N CYS A 481 -23.29 -6.14 3.37
CA CYS A 481 -24.29 -5.98 4.43
C CYS A 481 -25.33 -7.11 4.45
N PRO A 482 -25.99 -7.34 5.61
CA PRO A 482 -27.16 -8.20 5.70
C PRO A 482 -28.28 -7.78 4.75
N GLN A 483 -29.12 -8.73 4.34
CA GLN A 483 -30.21 -8.46 3.40
C GLN A 483 -31.18 -7.38 3.89
N ALA A 484 -31.51 -7.38 5.19
CA ALA A 484 -32.38 -6.35 5.79
C ALA A 484 -31.84 -4.92 5.59
N THR A 485 -30.52 -4.73 5.71
CA THR A 485 -29.86 -3.44 5.44
C THR A 485 -29.97 -3.06 3.95
N LYS A 486 -29.73 -4.02 3.06
CA LYS A 486 -29.83 -3.84 1.60
C LYS A 486 -31.25 -3.47 1.16
N ASP A 487 -32.25 -4.10 1.76
CA ASP A 487 -33.68 -3.87 1.48
C ASP A 487 -34.12 -2.43 1.80
N ILE A 488 -33.40 -1.73 2.70
CA ILE A 488 -33.64 -0.32 3.00
C ILE A 488 -32.80 0.60 2.12
N LEU A 489 -31.51 0.30 1.95
CA LEU A 489 -30.58 1.17 1.21
C LEU A 489 -30.83 1.16 -0.30
N TYR A 490 -31.14 0.02 -0.91
CA TYR A 490 -31.33 -0.06 -2.36
C TYR A 490 -32.54 0.72 -2.87
N PRO A 491 -33.73 0.69 -2.25
CA PRO A 491 -34.84 1.54 -2.67
C PRO A 491 -34.51 3.03 -2.55
N LYS A 492 -33.85 3.46 -1.47
CA LYS A 492 -33.42 4.85 -1.28
C LYS A 492 -32.39 5.27 -2.33
N ALA A 493 -31.41 4.42 -2.63
CA ALA A 493 -30.44 4.66 -3.70
C ALA A 493 -31.13 4.72 -5.08
N LYS A 494 -32.03 3.78 -5.37
CA LYS A 494 -32.81 3.76 -6.61
C LYS A 494 -33.64 5.03 -6.79
N GLN A 495 -34.22 5.56 -5.72
CA GLN A 495 -34.90 6.85 -5.72
C GLN A 495 -33.91 7.99 -5.99
N ALA A 496 -32.77 8.01 -5.31
CA ALA A 496 -31.73 9.02 -5.47
C ALA A 496 -31.12 9.08 -6.89
N PHE A 497 -31.05 7.93 -7.57
CA PHE A 497 -30.47 7.76 -8.91
C PHE A 497 -31.50 7.54 -10.02
N ALA A 498 -32.80 7.74 -9.76
CA ALA A 498 -33.88 7.49 -10.73
C ALA A 498 -33.68 8.24 -12.06
N ASP A 499 -33.05 9.41 -12.03
CA ASP A 499 -32.77 10.26 -13.19
C ASP A 499 -31.69 9.69 -14.14
N LYS A 500 -30.95 8.62 -13.75
CA LYS A 500 -29.83 8.05 -14.52
C LYS A 500 -30.14 6.70 -15.19
N ARG A 501 -31.38 6.22 -15.11
CA ARG A 501 -31.78 4.84 -15.44
C ARG A 501 -31.75 4.47 -16.92
N SER A 502 -31.69 5.45 -17.82
CA SER A 502 -31.65 5.26 -19.27
C SER A 502 -30.26 5.01 -19.86
N GLN A 503 -29.19 4.97 -19.04
CA GLN A 503 -27.79 4.98 -19.53
C GLN A 503 -26.94 3.70 -19.28
N LEU A 504 -27.41 2.68 -18.55
CA LEU A 504 -26.48 1.63 -18.02
C LEU A 504 -27.03 0.18 -17.97
N PRO A 505 -26.99 -0.59 -19.08
CA PRO A 505 -27.13 -2.07 -19.07
C PRO A 505 -25.81 -2.81 -18.73
N ALA A 506 -24.65 -2.25 -19.09
CA ALA A 506 -23.34 -2.92 -19.00
C ALA A 506 -22.83 -3.18 -17.57
N TYR A 507 -23.42 -2.50 -16.57
CA TYR A 507 -23.07 -2.65 -15.16
C TYR A 507 -23.36 -4.07 -14.62
N TYR A 508 -24.36 -4.76 -15.18
CA TYR A 508 -24.77 -6.09 -14.73
C TYR A 508 -23.90 -7.23 -15.27
N LEU A 509 -23.28 -7.06 -16.45
CA LEU A 509 -22.39 -8.07 -17.04
C LEU A 509 -21.09 -8.25 -16.24
N VAL A 510 -20.58 -7.19 -15.62
CA VAL A 510 -19.33 -7.24 -14.84
C VAL A 510 -19.55 -7.86 -13.45
N LEU A 511 -20.78 -7.81 -12.93
CA LEU A 511 -21.15 -8.46 -11.66
C LEU A 511 -21.42 -9.96 -11.87
N ASP A 512 -22.03 -10.36 -12.98
CA ASP A 512 -22.32 -11.78 -13.27
C ASP A 512 -21.05 -12.60 -13.59
N THR A 513 -20.00 -12.00 -14.16
CA THR A 513 -18.74 -12.69 -14.44
C THR A 513 -17.86 -12.93 -13.20
N GLY A 514 -18.23 -12.36 -12.03
CA GLY A 514 -17.58 -12.64 -10.74
C GLY A 514 -18.17 -13.82 -9.97
N MET A 515 -19.20 -14.50 -10.52
CA MET A 515 -19.86 -15.66 -9.89
C MET A 515 -19.70 -16.97 -10.68
N MET A 516 -18.77 -17.02 -11.63
CA MET A 516 -18.33 -18.27 -12.28
C MET A 516 -16.81 -18.33 -12.40
N SER A 517 -16.16 -18.52 -11.25
CA SER A 517 -14.84 -19.15 -11.12
C SER A 517 -14.71 -19.71 -9.73
#